data_AF-A0A662TDM2-F1
#
_entry.id   AF-A0A662TDM2-F1
#
_cell.length_a   1.000
_cell.length_b   1.000
_cell.length_c   1.000
_cell.angle_alpha   90.00
_cell.angle_beta   90.00
_cell.angle_gamma   90.00
#
_symmetry.space_group_name_H-M   'P 1'
#
loop_
_entity.id
_entity.type
_entity.pdbx_description
1 polymer ?
#
loop_
_entity_poly.entity_id
_entity_poly.type
_entity_poly.pdbx_seq_one_letter_code
_entity_poly.pdbx_strand_id
1 'polypeptide(L)' 'MKHKIRKCRKCNIYTMKEKCPICGDLTVTAHPAPFSPDDRYLIYKIKIYFKKN' A
#
# COMPACT_ATOMS: atom_id res chain seq x y z
N MET A 1 0.64 -10.54 -12.28
CA MET A 1 1.29 -11.21 -11.12
C MET A 1 0.54 -10.85 -9.85
N LYS A 2 0.26 -11.80 -8.95
CA LYS A 2 -0.40 -11.52 -7.66
C LYS A 2 0.67 -11.26 -6.60
N HIS A 3 0.76 -10.04 -6.07
CA HIS A 3 1.69 -9.70 -4.99
C HIS A 3 1.30 -10.44 -3.71
N LYS A 4 2.14 -11.40 -3.28
CA LYS A 4 1.88 -12.21 -2.07
C LYS A 4 2.46 -11.61 -0.79
N ILE A 5 3.47 -10.75 -0.90
CA ILE A 5 4.15 -10.15 0.26
C ILE A 5 3.33 -8.96 0.78
N ARG A 6 3.02 -9.01 2.07
CA ARG A 6 2.30 -7.99 2.84
C ARG A 6 3.18 -7.46 3.98
N LYS A 7 2.87 -6.27 4.47
CA LYS A 7 3.56 -5.60 5.58
C LYS A 7 2.54 -5.09 6.60
N CYS A 8 2.83 -5.27 7.88
CA CYS A 8 2.07 -4.64 8.96
C CYS A 8 2.47 -3.16 9.11
N ARG A 9 1.51 -2.23 9.12
CA ARG A 9 1.79 -0.79 9.29
C ARG A 9 2.20 -0.40 10.71
N LYS A 10 1.83 -1.20 11.71
CA LYS A 10 2.12 -0.95 13.12
C LYS A 10 3.47 -1.53 13.56
N CYS A 11 3.71 -2.81 13.25
CA CYS A 11 4.92 -3.51 13.66
C CYS A 11 6.03 -3.51 12.59
N ASN A 12 5.74 -3.07 11.36
CA ASN A 12 6.66 -3.09 10.22
C ASN A 12 7.16 -4.49 9.76
N ILE A 13 6.49 -5.56 10.18
CA ILE A 13 6.86 -6.94 9.86
C ILE A 13 6.26 -7.37 8.52
N TYR A 14 7.05 -8.07 7.72
CA TYR A 14 6.61 -8.70 6.49
C TYR A 14 5.96 -10.06 6.76
N THR A 15 4.85 -10.33 6.08
CA THR A 15 4.12 -11.60 6.18
C THR A 15 3.35 -11.88 4.90
N MET A 16 2.94 -13.12 4.69
CA MET A 16 1.98 -13.50 3.65
C MET A 16 0.54 -13.55 4.17
N LYS A 17 0.34 -13.41 5.49
CA LYS A 17 -0.98 -13.46 6.13
C LYS A 17 -1.68 -12.11 6.05
N GLU A 18 -3.01 -12.12 6.02
CA GLU A 18 -3.83 -10.90 6.04
C GLU A 18 -3.81 -10.19 7.40
N LYS A 19 -3.58 -10.94 8.48
CA LYS A 19 -3.39 -10.41 9.83
C LYS A 19 -1.94 -10.57 10.28
N CYS A 20 -1.43 -9.57 10.99
CA CYS A 20 -0.09 -9.59 11.54
C CYS A 20 -0.01 -10.67 12.64
N PRO A 21 0.99 -11.57 12.60
CA PRO A 21 1.12 -12.63 13.60
C PRO A 21 1.54 -12.11 14.99
N ILE A 22 1.99 -10.86 15.11
CA ILE A 22 2.45 -10.28 16.39
C ILE A 22 1.37 -9.42 17.05
N CYS A 23 0.80 -8.46 16.32
CA CYS A 23 -0.18 -7.52 16.87
C CYS A 23 -1.63 -7.78 16.45
N GLY A 24 -1.88 -8.74 15.55
CA GLY A 24 -3.23 -9.04 15.04
C GLY A 24 -3.79 -8.04 14.01
N ASP A 25 -3.14 -6.88 13.80
CA ASP A 25 -3.61 -5.86 12.85
C ASP A 25 -3.63 -6.34 11.39
N LEU A 26 -4.50 -5.72 10.59
CA LEU A 26 -4.56 -5.97 9.16
C LEU A 26 -3.26 -5.54 8.46
N THR A 27 -2.69 -6.43 7.68
CA THR A 27 -1.51 -6.17 6.87
C THR A 27 -1.92 -5.55 5.54
N VAL A 28 -1.01 -4.83 4.87
CA VAL A 28 -1.23 -4.23 3.55
C VAL A 28 -0.23 -4.77 2.55
N THR A 29 -0.53 -4.70 1.25
CA THR A 29 0.43 -5.10 0.21
C THR A 29 1.71 -4.27 0.35
N ALA A 30 2.86 -4.95 0.36
CA ALA A 30 4.16 -4.29 0.51
C ALA A 30 4.62 -3.57 -0.76
N HIS A 31 4.13 -4.03 -1.91
CA HIS A 31 4.52 -3.50 -3.20
C HIS A 31 3.82 -2.16 -3.47
N PRO A 32 4.53 -1.18 -4.07
CA PRO A 32 3.92 0.07 -4.48
C PRO A 32 2.89 -0.15 -5.59
N ALA A 33 2.05 0.87 -5.82
CA ALA A 33 1.20 0.89 -7.00
C ALA A 33 2.06 0.90 -8.28
N PRO A 34 1.62 0.26 -9.37
CA PRO A 34 2.35 0.28 -10.63
C PRO A 34 2.45 1.72 -11.16
N PHE A 35 3.63 2.06 -11.70
CA PHE A 35 3.86 3.32 -12.37
C PHE A 35 3.44 3.24 -13.85
N SER A 36 2.86 4.32 -14.37
CA SER A 36 2.52 4.48 -15.78
C SER A 36 2.95 5.88 -16.23
N PRO A 37 3.73 6.01 -17.32
CA PRO A 37 4.08 7.31 -17.89
C PRO A 37 2.83 8.09 -18.33
N ASP A 38 1.85 7.41 -18.93
CA ASP A 38 0.60 7.98 -19.45
C ASP A 38 -0.54 7.98 -18.41
N ASP A 39 -0.25 8.30 -17.15
CA ASP A 39 -1.23 8.26 -16.06
C ASP A 39 -2.34 9.32 -16.24
N ARG A 40 -3.46 8.91 -16.86
CA ARG A 40 -4.64 9.75 -17.11
C ARG A 40 -5.25 10.36 -15.85
N TYR A 41 -4.97 9.81 -14.67
CA TYR A 41 -5.54 10.27 -13.39
C TYR A 41 -4.54 11.08 -12.55
N LEU A 42 -3.39 11.46 -13.10
CA LEU A 42 -2.34 12.19 -12.39
C LEU A 42 -2.88 13.46 -11.69
N ILE A 43 -3.65 14.28 -12.41
CA ILE A 43 -4.21 15.55 -11.89
C ILE A 43 -5.10 15.29 -10.65
N TYR A 44 -5.90 14.23 -10.67
CA TYR A 44 -6.76 13.87 -9.54
C TYR A 44 -5.93 13.42 -8.33
N LYS A 45 -4.90 12.59 -8.54
CA LYS A 45 -3.98 12.16 -7.47
C LYS A 45 -3.28 13.35 -6.82
N ILE A 46 -2.78 14.28 -7.63
CA ILE A 46 -2.13 15.51 -7.16
C ILE A 46 -3.10 16.38 -6.35
N LYS A 47 -4.32 16.59 -6.83
CA LYS A 47 -5.35 17.35 -6.10
C LYS A 47 -5.68 16.73 -4.74
N ILE A 48 -5.81 15.40 -4.68
CA ILE A 48 -6.06 14.67 -3.41
C ILE A 48 -4.88 14.84 -2.45
N TYR A 49 -3.66 14.76 -2.96
CA TYR A 49 -2.45 14.95 -2.14
C TYR A 49 -2.40 16.35 -1.51
N PHE A 50 -2.65 17.40 -2.30
CA PHE A 50 -2.66 18.78 -1.78
C PHE A 50 -3.80 19.05 -0.80
N LYS A 51 -4.98 18.45 -0.99
CA LYS A 51 -6.12 18.61 -0.06
C LYS A 51 -5.88 17.97 1.31
N LYS A 52 -4.98 16.98 1.40
CA LYS A 52 -4.74 16.19 2.60
C LYS A 52 -3.70 16.81 3.54
N ASN A 53 -2.92 17.77 3.05
CA ASN A 53 -2.01 18.61 3.85
C ASN A 53 -2.72 19.90 4.26
#